data_AF-A0A0M3JS12-F1
#
_entry.id   AF-A0A0M3JS12-F1
#
_cell.length_a   1.000
_cell.length_b   1.000
_cell.length_c   1.000
_cell.angle_alpha   90.00
_cell.angle_beta   90.00
_cell.angle_gamma   90.00
#
_symmetry.space_group_name_H-M   'P 1'
#
loop_
_entity.id
_entity.type
_entity.pdbx_description
1 polymer ?
#
loop_
_entity_poly.entity_id
_entity_poly.type
_entity_poly.pdbx_seq_one_letter_code
_entity_poly.pdbx_strand_id
1 'polypeptide(L)'
;MLSHLVPTQICSTQNFLLKTSVRLVSRKYIRPHPRPYKRRWFEAAVAPVMPASRRLCPSVVEMKQQFERERNEVIFISYLYFVIMISIHQLLRLKGLEFRNYGNRIMQKAFEATPLETLNVLLIGSNCMLFGKNMQSLRTIVQECDKLAWIEPLAVVYDSKILSMQEVRELCMKKTFEENRSEAVNTFDGILMETSQLLDLPKTLTQQTLATLDGQFGELTGILEKIYSSEHTSTKK
;
A
#
# COMPACT_ATOMS: atom_id res chain seq x y z
N MET A 1 -48.93 25.64 -29.49
CA MET A 1 -49.04 26.98 -30.11
C MET A 1 -47.72 27.72 -29.88
N LEU A 2 -47.29 28.49 -30.88
CA LEU A 2 -46.06 29.33 -30.97
C LEU A 2 -44.79 28.62 -31.48
N SER A 3 -44.82 28.50 -32.81
CA SER A 3 -43.72 28.39 -33.77
C SER A 3 -42.80 29.62 -33.77
N HIS A 4 -41.49 29.43 -33.57
CA HIS A 4 -40.47 30.46 -33.81
C HIS A 4 -39.66 30.16 -35.08
N LEU A 5 -40.08 30.90 -36.10
CA LEU A 5 -39.42 31.40 -37.32
C LEU A 5 -37.93 31.06 -37.51
N VAL A 6 -37.69 30.28 -38.56
CA VAL A 6 -36.39 30.04 -39.21
C VAL A 6 -36.04 31.23 -40.12
N PRO A 7 -34.84 31.83 -40.03
CA PRO A 7 -34.42 32.83 -41.00
C PRO A 7 -33.97 32.14 -42.30
N THR A 8 -34.74 32.34 -43.37
CA THR A 8 -34.37 32.03 -44.75
C THR A 8 -33.28 33.00 -45.20
N GLN A 9 -32.02 32.55 -45.22
CA GLN A 9 -30.96 33.25 -45.92
C GLN A 9 -31.15 33.08 -47.43
N ILE A 10 -31.48 34.19 -48.09
CA ILE A 10 -31.49 34.33 -49.54
C ILE A 10 -30.02 34.28 -50.00
N CYS A 11 -29.58 33.11 -50.47
CA CYS A 11 -28.30 32.94 -51.14
C CYS A 11 -28.41 33.58 -52.53
N SER A 12 -27.84 34.78 -52.68
CA SER A 12 -27.69 35.41 -53.99
C SER A 12 -26.80 34.55 -54.87
N THR A 13 -27.41 33.84 -55.79
CA THR A 13 -26.74 33.07 -56.84
C THR A 13 -26.22 34.04 -57.89
N GLN A 14 -25.25 34.88 -57.52
CA GLN A 14 -24.47 35.62 -58.50
C GLN A 14 -23.48 34.66 -59.15
N ASN A 15 -23.87 34.16 -60.32
CA ASN A 15 -23.03 33.82 -61.46
C ASN A 15 -21.52 33.71 -61.17
N PHE A 16 -21.10 32.61 -60.54
CA PHE A 16 -19.71 32.15 -60.63
C PHE A 16 -19.49 31.41 -61.95
N LEU A 17 -19.87 32.06 -63.06
CA LEU A 17 -19.43 31.66 -64.38
C LEU A 17 -17.96 32.06 -64.51
N LEU A 18 -17.10 31.14 -64.07
CA LEU A 18 -15.84 30.77 -64.72
C LEU A 18 -15.06 31.94 -65.34
N LYS A 19 -14.50 32.81 -64.48
CA LYS A 19 -13.24 33.51 -64.80
C LYS A 19 -12.05 32.62 -64.43
N THR A 20 -12.01 31.38 -64.92
CA THR A 20 -10.72 30.81 -65.25
C THR A 20 -10.24 31.58 -66.47
N SER A 21 -9.45 32.65 -66.25
CA SER A 21 -8.62 33.16 -67.32
C SER A 21 -7.66 32.02 -67.65
N VAL A 22 -8.04 31.22 -68.65
CA VAL A 22 -7.10 30.35 -69.32
C VAL A 22 -6.05 31.32 -69.82
N ARG A 23 -4.91 31.39 -69.12
CA ARG A 23 -3.74 32.13 -69.60
C ARG A 23 -3.62 31.70 -71.05
N LEU A 24 -3.76 32.65 -71.98
CA LEU A 24 -3.58 32.41 -73.40
C LEU A 24 -2.11 32.06 -73.58
N VAL A 25 -1.78 30.80 -73.31
CA VAL A 25 -0.45 30.26 -73.54
C VAL A 25 -0.22 30.36 -75.04
N SER A 26 0.99 30.78 -75.41
CA SER A 26 1.41 30.89 -76.81
C SER A 26 0.90 29.70 -77.62
N ARG A 27 0.32 29.97 -78.80
CA ARG A 27 -0.14 28.95 -79.76
C ARG A 27 0.97 27.97 -80.18
N LYS A 28 2.21 28.22 -79.77
CA LYS A 28 3.39 27.37 -79.97
C LYS A 28 3.27 26.00 -79.27
N TYR A 29 2.47 25.85 -78.22
CA TYR A 29 2.26 24.56 -77.56
C TYR A 29 1.03 23.83 -78.12
N ILE A 30 1.21 22.58 -78.53
CA ILE A 30 0.14 21.69 -78.99
C ILE A 30 -0.87 21.56 -77.85
N ARG A 31 -2.13 21.93 -78.12
CA ARG A 31 -3.21 21.74 -77.15
C ARG A 31 -3.35 20.25 -76.87
N PRO A 32 -3.40 19.82 -75.60
CA PRO A 32 -3.63 18.41 -75.31
C PRO A 32 -4.95 17.98 -75.96
N HIS A 33 -4.92 16.89 -76.72
CA HIS A 33 -6.12 16.36 -77.35
C HIS A 33 -7.19 16.06 -76.29
N PRO A 34 -8.48 16.32 -76.61
CA PRO A 34 -9.56 16.03 -75.69
C PRO A 34 -9.55 14.55 -75.33
N ARG A 35 -9.44 14.24 -74.03
CA ARG A 35 -9.38 12.86 -73.55
C ARG A 35 -10.71 12.14 -73.82
N PRO A 36 -10.71 10.81 -74.08
CA PRO A 36 -11.94 10.03 -74.22
C PRO A 36 -12.85 10.15 -72.99
N TYR A 37 -14.17 10.13 -73.21
CA TYR A 37 -15.16 10.36 -72.14
C TYR A 37 -14.99 9.41 -70.94
N LYS A 38 -14.78 8.11 -71.19
CA LYS A 38 -14.56 7.10 -70.13
C LYS A 38 -13.37 7.42 -69.23
N ARG A 39 -12.28 7.95 -69.81
CA ARG A 39 -11.08 8.33 -69.04
C ARG A 39 -11.32 9.55 -68.15
N ARG A 40 -12.11 10.52 -68.64
CA ARG A 40 -12.50 11.69 -67.82
C ARG A 40 -13.34 11.30 -66.61
N TRP A 41 -14.28 10.36 -66.81
CA TRP A 41 -15.10 9.82 -65.71
C TRP A 41 -14.27 9.07 -64.67
N PHE A 42 -13.35 8.22 -65.14
CA PHE A 42 -12.43 7.52 -64.25
C PHE A 42 -11.56 8.51 -63.46
N GLU A 43 -10.92 9.47 -64.11
CA GLU A 43 -10.08 10.47 -63.44
C GLU A 43 -10.88 11.33 -62.44
N ALA A 44 -12.14 11.65 -62.73
CA ALA A 44 -13.02 12.36 -61.79
C ALA A 44 -13.41 11.49 -60.58
N ALA A 45 -13.63 10.19 -60.78
CA ALA A 45 -13.95 9.25 -59.71
C ALA A 45 -12.74 8.91 -58.83
N VAL A 46 -11.53 8.91 -59.41
CA VAL A 46 -10.26 8.65 -58.71
C VAL A 46 -9.65 9.93 -58.13
N ALA A 47 -10.20 11.11 -58.45
CA ALA A 47 -9.76 12.36 -57.84
C ALA A 47 -9.90 12.25 -56.31
N PRO A 48 -8.86 12.58 -55.53
CA PRO A 48 -8.95 12.52 -54.09
C PRO A 48 -10.09 13.41 -53.61
N VAL A 49 -11.06 12.81 -52.92
CA VAL A 49 -12.14 13.55 -52.26
C VAL A 49 -11.49 14.34 -51.12
N MET A 50 -11.25 15.63 -51.34
CA MET A 50 -10.83 16.50 -50.25
C MET A 50 -11.95 16.53 -49.22
N PRO A 51 -11.71 16.14 -47.96
CA PRO A 51 -12.72 16.25 -46.92
C PRO A 51 -13.18 17.71 -46.86
N ALA A 52 -14.49 17.93 -46.69
CA ALA A 52 -15.03 19.27 -46.49
C ALA A 52 -14.26 19.90 -45.32
N SER A 53 -13.44 20.91 -45.62
CA SER A 53 -12.53 21.48 -44.63
C SER A 53 -13.34 22.26 -43.60
N ARG A 54 -13.66 21.62 -42.48
CA ARG A 54 -14.09 22.34 -41.28
C ARG A 54 -12.86 23.01 -40.69
N ARG A 55 -12.51 24.20 -41.21
CA ARG A 55 -11.50 25.07 -40.59
C ARG A 55 -12.18 26.05 -39.67
N LEU A 56 -12.43 25.62 -38.45
CA LEU A 56 -12.24 26.52 -37.32
C LEU A 56 -10.84 26.19 -36.80
N CYS A 57 -9.82 26.74 -37.46
CA CYS A 57 -8.52 26.83 -36.81
C CYS A 57 -8.76 27.72 -35.59
N PRO A 58 -8.60 27.22 -34.35
CA PRO A 58 -8.76 28.05 -33.19
C PRO A 58 -7.86 29.28 -33.35
N SER A 59 -8.36 30.45 -32.96
CA SER A 59 -7.56 31.65 -33.03
C SER A 59 -6.32 31.48 -32.14
N VAL A 60 -5.22 32.18 -32.45
CA VAL A 60 -4.00 32.14 -31.63
C VAL A 60 -4.31 32.50 -30.16
N VAL A 61 -5.31 33.36 -29.94
CA VAL A 61 -5.80 33.73 -28.61
C VAL A 61 -6.48 32.54 -27.90
N GLU A 62 -7.37 31.82 -28.59
CA GLU A 62 -8.03 30.63 -28.04
C GLU A 62 -7.03 29.53 -27.70
N MET A 63 -6.06 29.27 -28.58
CA MET A 63 -4.99 28.31 -28.29
C MET A 63 -4.16 28.73 -27.08
N LYS A 64 -3.79 30.02 -26.97
CA LYS A 64 -3.03 30.51 -25.82
C LYS A 64 -3.82 30.36 -24.51
N GLN A 65 -5.10 30.69 -24.51
CA GLN A 65 -5.98 30.52 -23.34
C GLN A 65 -6.17 29.05 -22.96
N GLN A 66 -6.18 28.14 -23.94
CA GLN A 66 -6.25 26.72 -23.69
C GLN A 66 -4.96 26.21 -23.02
N PHE A 67 -3.79 26.56 -23.55
CA PHE A 67 -2.51 26.23 -22.93
C PHE A 67 -2.35 26.83 -21.53
N GLU A 68 -2.82 28.06 -21.30
CA GLU A 68 -2.80 28.68 -19.98
C GLU A 68 -3.72 27.94 -18.99
N ARG A 69 -4.91 27.51 -19.42
CA ARG A 69 -5.80 26.67 -18.60
C ARG A 69 -5.17 25.33 -18.26
N GLU A 70 -4.65 24.61 -19.24
CA GLU A 70 -3.98 23.33 -19.03
C GLU A 70 -2.75 23.48 -18.11
N ARG A 71 -1.96 24.53 -18.31
CA ARG A 71 -0.82 24.84 -17.42
C ARG A 71 -1.30 25.12 -16.00
N ASN A 72 -2.35 25.92 -15.82
CA ASN A 72 -2.89 26.25 -14.50
C ASN A 72 -3.47 25.01 -13.81
N GLU A 73 -4.11 24.10 -14.54
CA GLU A 73 -4.59 22.82 -14.01
C GLU A 73 -3.41 21.95 -13.55
N VAL A 74 -2.36 21.81 -14.37
CA VAL A 74 -1.15 21.07 -13.98
C VAL A 74 -0.45 21.70 -12.78
N ILE A 75 -0.36 23.03 -12.75
CA ILE A 75 0.19 23.77 -11.61
C ILE A 75 -0.64 23.53 -10.36
N PHE A 76 -1.97 23.60 -10.46
CA PHE A 76 -2.87 23.37 -9.33
C PHE A 76 -2.76 21.95 -8.80
N ILE A 77 -2.74 20.95 -9.68
CA ILE A 77 -2.52 19.54 -9.31
C ILE A 77 -1.16 19.37 -8.63
N SER A 78 -0.11 20.03 -9.16
CA SER A 78 1.23 20.00 -8.56
C SER A 78 1.26 20.63 -7.17
N TYR A 79 0.58 21.77 -6.97
CA TYR A 79 0.50 22.42 -5.65
C TYR A 79 -0.31 21.58 -4.66
N LEU A 80 -1.44 21.02 -5.10
CA LEU A 80 -2.27 20.16 -4.27
C LEU A 80 -1.49 18.93 -3.82
N TYR A 81 -0.78 18.28 -4.74
CA TYR A 81 0.10 17.16 -4.41
C TYR A 81 1.19 17.55 -3.42
N PHE A 82 1.83 18.71 -3.60
CA PHE A 82 2.86 19.21 -2.70
C PHE A 82 2.33 19.45 -1.27
N VAL A 83 1.17 20.10 -1.14
CA VAL A 83 0.55 20.35 0.17
C VAL A 83 0.16 19.04 0.85
N ILE A 84 -0.48 18.13 0.11
CA ILE A 84 -0.84 16.79 0.60
C ILE A 84 0.43 16.06 1.06
N MET A 85 1.50 16.07 0.25
CA MET A 85 2.76 15.41 0.59
C MET A 85 3.39 15.99 1.87
N ILE A 86 3.34 17.32 2.06
CA ILE A 86 3.80 17.96 3.31
C ILE A 86 2.97 17.51 4.51
N SER A 87 1.64 17.51 4.39
CA SER A 87 0.75 17.08 5.47
C SER A 87 1.00 15.62 5.87
N ILE A 88 1.18 14.73 4.89
CA ILE A 88 1.53 13.33 5.16
C ILE A 88 2.94 13.20 5.74
N HIS A 89 3.90 13.99 5.26
CA HIS A 89 5.25 14.02 5.85
C HIS A 89 5.20 14.34 7.35
N GLN A 90 4.41 15.34 7.72
CA GLN A 90 4.23 15.73 9.10
C GLN A 90 3.48 14.66 9.91
N LEU A 91 2.42 14.07 9.36
CA LEU A 91 1.66 13.00 9.99
C LEU A 91 2.55 11.79 10.32
N LEU A 92 3.38 11.35 9.36
CA LEU A 92 4.29 10.22 9.52
C LEU A 92 5.39 10.54 10.54
N ARG A 93 5.89 11.78 10.54
CA ARG A 93 6.90 12.23 11.50
C ARG A 93 6.39 12.21 12.94
N LEU A 94 5.12 12.56 13.19
CA LEU A 94 4.50 12.47 14.51
C LEU A 94 4.42 11.02 15.03
N LYS A 95 4.38 10.04 14.11
CA LYS A 95 4.40 8.61 14.41
C LYS A 95 5.82 8.04 14.53
N GLY A 96 6.85 8.89 14.47
CA GLY A 96 8.26 8.48 14.55
C GLY A 96 8.77 7.80 13.28
N LEU A 97 8.12 8.02 12.13
CA LEU A 97 8.56 7.52 10.84
C LEU A 97 9.32 8.59 10.07
N GLU A 98 10.42 8.21 9.43
CA GLU A 98 11.17 9.10 8.55
C GLU A 98 10.78 8.83 7.10
N PHE A 99 10.08 9.79 6.48
CA PHE A 99 9.81 9.76 5.05
C PHE A 99 10.94 10.48 4.31
N ARG A 100 11.51 9.81 3.30
CA ARG A 100 12.51 10.38 2.39
C ARG A 100 12.11 10.11 0.94
N ASN A 101 12.31 11.10 0.10
CA ASN A 101 12.22 10.96 -1.34
C ASN A 101 13.63 11.10 -1.92
N TYR A 102 14.13 10.03 -2.52
CA TYR A 102 15.44 9.99 -3.15
C TYR A 102 15.25 9.77 -4.65
N GLY A 103 16.05 10.44 -5.47
CA GLY A 103 16.03 10.21 -6.92
C GLY A 103 16.46 8.79 -7.26
N ASN A 104 15.73 8.12 -8.16
CA ASN A 104 15.97 6.71 -8.51
C ASN A 104 17.42 6.42 -8.92
N ARG A 105 18.06 7.31 -9.69
CA ARG A 105 19.47 7.16 -10.09
C ARG A 105 20.43 7.12 -8.90
N ILE A 106 20.18 7.96 -7.90
CA ILE A 106 21.01 8.03 -6.69
C ILE A 106 20.81 6.75 -5.86
N MET A 107 19.56 6.29 -5.73
CA MET A 107 19.27 5.06 -5.00
C MET A 107 19.84 3.81 -5.68
N GLN A 108 19.74 3.72 -7.00
CA GLN A 108 20.35 2.62 -7.76
C GLN A 108 21.87 2.56 -7.55
N LYS A 109 22.52 3.72 -7.49
CA LYS A 109 23.94 3.83 -7.15
C LYS A 109 24.24 3.49 -5.69
N ALA A 110 23.37 3.86 -4.76
CA ALA A 110 23.52 3.50 -3.35
C ALA A 110 23.35 1.99 -3.11
N PHE A 111 22.57 1.31 -3.94
CA PHE A 111 22.34 -0.14 -3.85
C PHE A 111 23.34 -0.98 -4.66
N GLU A 112 24.14 -0.37 -5.54
CA GLU A 112 25.18 -1.05 -6.32
C GLU A 112 26.18 -1.77 -5.38
N ALA A 113 26.44 -3.06 -5.64
CA ALA A 113 27.30 -3.92 -4.81
C ALA A 113 26.80 -4.16 -3.36
N THR A 114 25.52 -3.90 -3.08
CA THR A 114 24.87 -4.25 -1.81
C THR A 114 23.87 -5.39 -2.03
N PRO A 115 23.49 -6.18 -0.99
CA PRO A 115 22.45 -7.20 -1.13
C PRO A 115 21.07 -6.63 -1.54
N LEU A 116 20.89 -5.30 -1.45
CA LEU A 116 19.68 -4.59 -1.85
C LEU A 116 19.65 -4.25 -3.35
N GLU A 117 20.69 -4.60 -4.12
CA GLU A 117 20.75 -4.38 -5.57
C GLU A 117 19.56 -5.03 -6.31
N THR A 118 19.03 -6.12 -5.77
CA THR A 118 17.81 -6.79 -6.26
C THR A 118 16.58 -5.89 -6.29
N LEU A 119 16.52 -4.85 -5.46
CA LEU A 119 15.42 -3.87 -5.41
C LEU A 119 15.48 -2.84 -6.54
N ASN A 120 16.55 -2.80 -7.33
CA ASN A 120 16.70 -1.83 -8.42
C ASN A 120 15.58 -1.92 -9.46
N VAL A 121 14.98 -3.10 -9.63
CA VAL A 121 13.83 -3.33 -10.53
C VAL A 121 12.59 -2.55 -10.09
N LEU A 122 12.44 -2.30 -8.78
CA LEU A 122 11.31 -1.56 -8.22
C LEU A 122 11.51 -0.04 -8.29
N LEU A 123 12.74 0.44 -8.52
CA LEU A 123 13.08 1.87 -8.56
C LEU A 123 12.73 2.54 -9.91
N ILE A 124 11.50 2.33 -10.40
CA ILE A 124 10.97 2.91 -11.63
C ILE A 124 9.82 3.85 -11.27
N GLY A 125 9.78 5.06 -11.85
CA GLY A 125 8.72 6.04 -11.58
C GLY A 125 8.93 6.87 -10.30
N SER A 126 7.84 7.23 -9.63
CA SER A 126 7.84 8.07 -8.42
C SER A 126 7.83 7.19 -7.17
N ASN A 127 9.00 6.97 -6.60
CA ASN A 127 9.17 6.13 -5.41
C ASN A 127 9.41 6.97 -4.16
N CYS A 128 9.02 6.44 -3.00
CA CYS A 128 9.35 7.01 -1.70
C CYS A 128 9.84 5.92 -0.75
N MET A 129 10.66 6.31 0.22
CA MET A 129 11.18 5.40 1.24
C MET A 129 10.71 5.82 2.62
N LEU A 130 10.19 4.86 3.37
CA LEU A 130 9.77 5.01 4.75
C LEU A 130 10.76 4.27 5.63
N PHE A 131 11.38 4.98 6.57
CA PHE A 131 12.30 4.40 7.54
C PHE A 131 11.70 4.41 8.93
N GLY A 132 11.91 3.31 9.65
CA GLY A 132 11.54 3.15 11.04
C GLY A 132 12.61 2.34 11.77
N LYS A 133 12.88 2.69 13.03
CA LYS A 133 13.91 2.00 13.83
C LYS A 133 13.39 0.71 14.47
N ASN A 134 12.10 0.69 14.81
CA ASN A 134 11.51 -0.36 15.65
C ASN A 134 10.53 -1.22 14.85
N MET A 135 10.28 -2.45 15.32
CA MET A 135 9.21 -3.31 14.77
C MET A 135 7.83 -2.64 14.85
N GLN A 136 7.59 -1.82 15.88
CA GLN A 136 6.35 -1.04 16.00
C GLN A 136 6.19 0.01 14.89
N SER A 137 7.31 0.55 14.39
CA SER A 137 7.30 1.45 13.24
C SER A 137 6.84 0.71 11.98
N LEU A 138 7.26 -0.55 11.79
CA LEU A 138 6.82 -1.37 10.66
C LEU A 138 5.31 -1.63 10.69
N ARG A 139 4.76 -1.99 11.87
CA ARG A 139 3.30 -2.14 12.06
C ARG A 139 2.56 -0.85 11.71
N THR A 140 3.07 0.28 12.20
CA THR A 140 2.49 1.59 11.90
C THR A 140 2.54 1.89 10.40
N ILE A 141 3.65 1.61 9.71
CA ILE A 141 3.77 1.80 8.26
C ILE A 141 2.68 1.01 7.53
N VAL A 142 2.51 -0.28 7.84
CA VAL A 142 1.50 -1.13 7.20
C VAL A 142 0.10 -0.57 7.43
N GLN A 143 -0.23 -0.24 8.68
CA GLN A 143 -1.54 0.31 9.05
C GLN A 143 -1.84 1.67 8.38
N GLU A 144 -0.83 2.52 8.19
CA GLU A 144 -1.00 3.80 7.52
C GLU A 144 -1.08 3.66 6.00
N CYS A 145 -0.30 2.75 5.41
CA CYS A 145 -0.42 2.42 3.99
C CYS A 145 -1.81 1.85 3.66
N ASP A 146 -2.37 0.99 4.51
CA ASP A 146 -3.73 0.44 4.29
C ASP A 146 -4.82 1.55 4.36
N LYS A 147 -4.58 2.65 5.08
CA LYS A 147 -5.51 3.81 5.13
C LYS A 147 -5.36 4.73 3.92
N LEU A 148 -4.18 4.75 3.29
CA LEU A 148 -3.84 5.68 2.22
C LEU A 148 -3.91 4.96 0.87
N ALA A 149 -5.05 5.05 0.19
CA ALA A 149 -5.29 4.37 -1.10
C ALA A 149 -4.34 4.77 -2.25
N TRP A 150 -3.54 5.82 -2.08
CA TRP A 150 -2.60 6.34 -3.08
C TRP A 150 -1.13 5.97 -2.80
N ILE A 151 -0.83 5.31 -1.67
CA ILE A 151 0.50 4.77 -1.36
C ILE A 151 0.41 3.25 -1.32
N GLU A 152 1.12 2.60 -2.23
CA GLU A 152 1.23 1.15 -2.26
C GLU A 152 2.64 0.71 -1.81
N PRO A 153 2.76 -0.12 -0.75
CA PRO A 153 4.06 -0.62 -0.31
C PRO A 153 4.57 -1.70 -1.27
N LEU A 154 5.66 -1.42 -1.98
CA LEU A 154 6.23 -2.33 -2.99
C LEU A 154 7.12 -3.41 -2.39
N ALA A 155 8.00 -3.04 -1.46
CA ALA A 155 8.92 -3.95 -0.80
C ALA A 155 9.28 -3.42 0.59
N VAL A 156 9.58 -4.34 1.50
CA VAL A 156 10.02 -4.03 2.86
C VAL A 156 11.35 -4.72 3.11
N VAL A 157 12.30 -3.98 3.69
CA VAL A 157 13.56 -4.54 4.15
C VAL A 157 13.55 -4.51 5.67
N TYR A 158 13.73 -5.68 6.28
CA TYR A 158 13.82 -5.84 7.73
C TYR A 158 14.97 -6.79 8.05
N ASP A 159 15.88 -6.38 8.95
CA ASP A 159 17.03 -7.18 9.39
C ASP A 159 17.86 -7.75 8.22
N SER A 160 18.17 -6.90 7.23
CA SER A 160 18.89 -7.25 5.99
C SER A 160 18.18 -8.25 5.07
N LYS A 161 16.94 -8.64 5.36
CA LYS A 161 16.11 -9.48 4.50
C LYS A 161 15.06 -8.65 3.80
N ILE A 162 14.87 -8.93 2.52
CA ILE A 162 13.75 -8.41 1.75
C ILE A 162 12.57 -9.32 2.03
N LEU A 163 11.44 -8.72 2.42
CA LEU A 163 10.22 -9.43 2.78
C LEU A 163 9.10 -9.03 1.82
N SER A 164 8.28 -10.02 1.49
CA SER A 164 7.01 -9.80 0.81
C SER A 164 6.00 -9.14 1.75
N MET A 165 5.01 -8.44 1.20
CA MET A 165 3.97 -7.80 2.01
C MET A 165 3.14 -8.80 2.83
N GLN A 166 3.01 -10.05 2.37
CA GLN A 166 2.34 -11.11 3.13
C GLN A 166 3.14 -11.50 4.38
N GLU A 167 4.45 -11.75 4.23
CA GLU A 167 5.34 -12.04 5.36
C GLU A 167 5.40 -10.89 6.35
N VAL A 168 5.40 -9.65 5.86
CA VAL A 168 5.36 -8.45 6.72
C VAL A 168 4.08 -8.41 7.54
N ARG A 169 2.92 -8.70 6.93
CA ARG A 169 1.64 -8.77 7.66
C ARG A 169 1.66 -9.87 8.71
N GLU A 170 2.19 -11.05 8.39
CA GLU A 170 2.35 -12.14 9.36
C GLU A 170 3.30 -11.76 10.52
N LEU A 171 4.42 -11.10 10.21
CA LEU A 171 5.34 -10.58 11.24
C LEU A 171 4.69 -9.51 12.10
N CYS A 172 3.85 -8.65 11.53
CA CYS A 172 3.12 -7.65 12.30
C CYS A 172 2.15 -8.28 13.31
N MET A 173 1.59 -9.45 13.00
CA MET A 173 0.70 -10.19 13.90
C MET A 173 1.44 -10.90 15.03
N LYS A 174 2.73 -11.24 14.85
CA LYS A 174 3.54 -11.89 15.88
C LYS A 174 3.85 -10.92 17.01
N LYS A 175 3.90 -11.44 18.24
CA LYS A 175 4.32 -10.72 19.45
C LYS A 175 5.70 -10.09 19.30
N THR A 176 5.95 -9.01 20.04
CA THR A 176 7.28 -8.38 20.04
C THR A 176 8.33 -9.34 20.63
N PHE A 177 9.59 -9.11 20.29
CA PHE A 177 10.68 -9.91 20.85
C PHE A 177 10.73 -9.82 22.38
N GLU A 178 10.45 -8.65 22.96
CA GLU A 178 10.40 -8.48 24.43
C GLU A 178 9.23 -9.26 25.06
N GLU A 179 8.06 -9.26 24.41
CA GLU A 179 6.94 -10.11 24.85
C GLU A 179 7.35 -11.59 24.82
N ASN A 180 8.01 -12.05 23.76
CA ASN A 180 8.48 -13.43 23.66
C ASN A 180 9.54 -13.75 24.74
N ARG A 181 10.44 -12.80 25.06
CA ARG A 181 11.39 -12.95 26.16
C ARG A 181 10.67 -13.09 27.49
N SER A 182 9.69 -12.23 27.76
CA SER A 182 8.90 -12.29 28.99
C SER A 182 8.12 -13.60 29.10
N GLU A 183 7.56 -14.08 27.99
CA GLU A 183 6.84 -15.35 27.92
C GLU A 183 7.77 -16.54 28.17
N ALA A 184 8.98 -16.52 27.60
CA ALA A 184 10.00 -17.54 27.87
C ALA A 184 10.42 -17.54 29.35
N VAL A 185 10.68 -16.37 29.95
CA VAL A 185 11.00 -16.25 31.38
C VAL A 185 9.86 -16.78 32.24
N ASN A 186 8.62 -16.37 31.96
CA ASN A 186 7.44 -16.86 32.68
C ASN A 186 7.27 -18.38 32.54
N THR A 187 7.60 -18.94 31.38
CA THR A 187 7.57 -20.39 31.15
C THR A 187 8.62 -21.09 32.01
N PHE A 188 9.83 -20.54 32.11
CA PHE A 188 10.88 -21.08 32.98
C PHE A 188 10.52 -20.98 34.46
N ASP A 189 9.96 -19.86 34.91
CA ASP A 189 9.50 -19.69 36.29
C ASP A 189 8.36 -20.66 36.62
N GLY A 190 7.46 -20.90 35.67
CA GLY A 190 6.41 -21.93 35.77
C GLY A 190 6.99 -23.33 35.97
N ILE A 191 7.96 -23.72 35.14
CA ILE A 191 8.65 -25.01 35.26
C ILE A 191 9.38 -25.11 36.62
N LEU A 192 9.99 -24.02 37.09
CA LEU A 192 10.66 -23.99 38.39
C LEU A 192 9.68 -24.18 39.56
N MET A 193 8.48 -23.57 39.49
CA MET A 193 7.44 -23.77 40.50
C MET A 193 6.89 -25.21 40.47
N GLU A 194 6.62 -25.76 39.28
CA GLU A 194 6.13 -27.13 39.14
C GLU A 194 7.14 -28.15 39.69
N THR A 195 8.43 -27.98 39.38
CA THR A 195 9.49 -28.85 39.91
C THR A 195 9.67 -28.69 41.42
N SER A 196 9.53 -27.49 41.96
CA SER A 196 9.55 -27.24 43.41
C SER A 196 8.38 -27.96 44.12
N GLN A 197 7.17 -27.87 43.56
CA GLN A 197 6.00 -28.57 44.10
C GLN A 197 6.16 -30.09 44.07
N LEU A 198 6.73 -30.64 43.01
CA LEU A 198 7.04 -32.08 42.91
C LEU A 198 8.09 -32.52 43.94
N LEU A 199 9.06 -31.66 44.26
CA LEU A 199 10.07 -31.92 45.30
C LEU A 199 9.53 -31.75 46.73
N ASP A 200 8.46 -30.98 46.94
CA ASP A 200 7.81 -30.84 48.24
C ASP A 200 6.78 -31.96 48.53
N LEU A 201 6.30 -32.66 47.50
CA LEU A 201 5.44 -33.85 47.63
C LEU A 201 5.98 -34.95 48.59
N PRO A 202 7.27 -35.33 48.57
CA PRO A 202 7.80 -36.30 49.53
C PRO A 202 7.86 -35.76 50.97
N LYS A 203 7.96 -34.44 51.18
CA LYS A 203 7.97 -33.83 52.52
C LYS A 203 6.56 -33.83 53.13
N THR A 204 5.53 -33.58 52.33
CA THR A 204 4.14 -33.63 52.79
C THR A 204 3.74 -35.07 53.12
N LEU A 205 4.15 -36.05 52.31
CA LEU A 205 3.85 -37.46 52.57
C LEU A 205 4.50 -37.95 53.88
N THR A 206 5.75 -37.58 54.13
CA THR A 206 6.48 -37.92 55.37
C THR A 206 5.88 -37.23 56.60
N GLN A 207 5.48 -35.97 56.49
CA GLN A 207 4.77 -35.26 57.57
C GLN A 207 3.39 -35.87 57.85
N GLN A 208 2.65 -36.28 56.82
CA GLN A 208 1.36 -36.94 57.00
C GLN A 208 1.51 -38.30 57.68
N THR A 209 2.51 -39.10 57.30
CA THR A 209 2.80 -40.38 57.99
C THR A 209 3.23 -40.17 59.44
N LEU A 210 4.04 -39.15 59.73
CA LEU A 210 4.46 -38.83 61.10
C LEU A 210 3.27 -38.40 61.96
N ALA A 211 2.40 -37.52 61.46
CA ALA A 211 1.19 -37.11 62.17
C ALA A 211 0.23 -38.28 62.40
N THR A 212 0.16 -39.23 61.47
CA THR A 212 -0.66 -40.44 61.63
C THR A 212 -0.08 -41.38 62.69
N LEU A 213 1.25 -41.52 62.75
CA LEU A 213 1.94 -42.31 63.76
C LEU A 213 1.82 -41.70 65.15
N ASP A 214 1.94 -40.38 65.29
CA ASP A 214 1.73 -39.68 66.58
C ASP A 214 0.30 -39.85 67.08
N GLY A 215 -0.70 -39.80 66.19
CA GLY A 215 -2.10 -40.08 66.53
C GLY A 215 -2.31 -41.50 67.06
N GLN A 216 -1.70 -42.50 66.42
CA GLN A 216 -1.75 -43.90 66.88
C GLN A 216 -1.02 -44.11 68.20
N PHE A 217 0.11 -43.44 68.41
CA PHE A 217 0.84 -43.49 69.68
C PHE A 217 0.03 -42.88 70.82
N GLY A 218 -0.67 -41.77 70.55
CA GLY A 218 -1.59 -41.13 71.51
C GLY A 218 -2.79 -42.00 71.89
N GLU A 219 -3.34 -42.77 70.96
CA GLU A 219 -4.38 -43.76 71.30
C GLU A 219 -3.84 -44.89 72.19
N LEU A 220 -2.65 -45.40 71.89
CA LEU A 220 -2.02 -46.48 72.67
C LEU A 220 -1.68 -46.04 74.10
N THR A 221 -1.16 -44.82 74.28
CA THR A 221 -0.90 -44.27 75.61
C THR A 221 -2.19 -44.08 76.40
N GLY A 222 -3.27 -43.60 75.76
CA GLY A 222 -4.59 -43.49 76.38
C GLY A 222 -5.19 -44.85 76.78
N ILE A 223 -4.94 -45.92 76.02
CA ILE A 223 -5.34 -47.29 76.37
C ILE A 223 -4.53 -47.78 77.59
N LEU A 224 -3.21 -47.56 77.60
CA LEU A 224 -2.34 -47.93 78.71
C LEU A 224 -2.72 -47.24 80.02
N GLU A 225 -3.04 -45.94 80.00
CA GLU A 225 -3.52 -45.22 81.19
C GLU A 225 -4.84 -45.75 81.73
N LYS A 226 -5.77 -46.16 80.84
CA LYS A 226 -7.03 -46.81 81.24
C LYS A 226 -6.80 -48.17 81.88
N ILE A 227 -5.88 -48.97 81.35
CA ILE A 227 -5.51 -50.28 81.93
C ILE A 227 -4.90 -50.07 83.32
N TYR A 228 -3.94 -49.16 83.45
CA TYR A 228 -3.26 -48.87 84.73
C TYR A 228 -4.23 -48.35 85.80
N SER A 229 -5.20 -47.51 85.40
CA SER A 229 -6.24 -47.00 86.31
C SER A 229 -7.24 -48.08 86.75
N SER A 230 -7.46 -49.12 85.95
CA SER A 230 -8.35 -50.23 86.30
C SER A 230 -7.75 -51.15 87.37
N GLU A 231 -6.44 -51.40 87.33
CA GLU A 231 -5.76 -52.30 88.29
C GLU A 231 -5.70 -51.72 89.71
N HIS A 232 -5.59 -50.40 89.87
CA HIS A 232 -5.54 -49.76 91.18
C HIS A 232 -6.89 -49.68 91.92
N THR A 233 -8.00 -50.01 91.26
CA THR A 233 -9.33 -50.04 91.91
C THR A 233 -9.73 -51.39 92.49
N SER A 234 -8.96 -52.47 92.22
CA SER A 234 -9.31 -53.83 92.64
C SER A 234 -8.66 -54.32 93.95
N THR A 235 -7.75 -53.56 94.57
CA THR A 235 -7.03 -53.94 95.82
C THR A 235 -7.58 -53.29 97.09
N LYS A 236 -8.84 -52.85 97.07
CA LYS A 236 -9.59 -52.45 98.28
C LYS A 236 -10.84 -53.30 98.43
N LYS A 237 -10.68 -54.57 98.80
CA LYS A 237 -11.71 -55.38 99.46
C LYS A 237 -11.04 -56.36 100.40
#